data_AF-A0A8K0QAT0-F1
#
_entry.id   AF-A0A8K0QAT0-F1
#
_cell.length_a   1.000
_cell.length_b   1.000
_cell.length_c   1.000
_cell.angle_alpha   90.00
_cell.angle_beta   90.00
_cell.angle_gamma   90.00
#
_symmetry.space_group_name_H-M   'P 1'
#
loop_
_entity.id
_entity.type
_entity.pdbx_description
1 polymer ?
#
loop_
_entity_poly.entity_id
_entity_poly.type
_entity_poly.pdbx_seq_one_letter_code
_entity_poly.pdbx_strand_id
1 'polypeptide(L)'
;MVVVGKPVRNRMWTGRAYRWWNEGTIQNFAASIFPVQRSNRHDVIQLDRDFNARNLDVIGGLKVELTNNLLDHLEVVDIEGETTVMIFHHASFLDNQEQQLFPDGFIYETLQTLAPLFPQNK
;
A
#
# COMPACT_ATOMS: atom_id res chain seq x y z
N MET A 1 20.55 23.21 -2.46
CA MET A 1 19.69 23.06 -1.26
C MET A 1 18.25 23.09 -1.74
N VAL A 2 17.64 21.92 -1.96
CA VAL A 2 16.25 21.85 -2.43
C VAL A 2 15.35 22.07 -1.22
N VAL A 3 14.54 23.15 -1.25
CA VAL A 3 13.55 23.43 -0.21
C VAL A 3 12.40 22.46 -0.42
N VAL A 4 12.45 21.32 0.26
CA VAL A 4 11.29 20.43 0.32
C VAL A 4 10.26 21.14 1.20
N GLY A 5 9.10 21.47 0.62
CA GLY A 5 8.01 22.16 1.32
C GLY A 5 7.59 21.41 2.59
N LYS A 6 7.04 22.15 3.56
CA LYS A 6 6.57 21.55 4.82
C LYS A 6 5.55 20.44 4.50
N PRO A 7 5.71 19.20 5.01
CA PRO A 7 4.76 18.14 4.75
C PRO A 7 3.38 18.55 5.28
N VAL A 8 2.35 18.27 4.48
CA VAL A 8 0.96 18.54 4.84
C VAL A 8 0.63 17.72 6.09
N ARG A 9 0.42 18.40 7.21
CA ARG A 9 0.18 17.79 8.53
C ARG A 9 -1.20 17.11 8.69
N ASN A 10 -2.04 17.13 7.66
CA ASN A 10 -3.49 16.97 7.83
C ASN A 10 -4.08 15.58 7.55
N ARG A 11 -3.27 14.51 7.52
CA ARG A 11 -3.81 13.13 7.59
C ARG A 11 -2.94 12.27 8.50
N MET A 12 -3.03 12.53 9.80
CA MET A 12 -2.47 11.68 10.84
C MET A 12 -3.48 10.56 11.14
N TRP A 13 -3.72 9.67 10.18
CA TRP A 13 -4.62 8.53 10.42
C TRP A 13 -3.84 7.30 10.88
N THR A 14 -2.61 7.09 10.40
CA THR A 14 -1.85 5.86 10.72
C THR A 14 -0.86 6.00 11.87
N GLY A 15 -0.74 7.20 12.48
CA GLY A 15 0.19 7.45 13.59
C GLY A 15 1.67 7.17 13.26
N ARG A 16 2.00 6.89 11.99
CA ARG A 16 3.34 6.48 11.59
C ARG A 16 4.31 7.64 11.76
N ALA A 17 5.32 7.41 12.60
CA ALA A 17 6.41 8.35 12.79
C ALA A 17 7.17 8.53 11.47
N TYR A 18 7.54 9.77 11.17
CA TYR A 18 8.46 10.08 10.08
C TYR A 18 9.71 9.19 10.16
N ARG A 19 10.07 8.58 9.04
CA ARG A 19 11.32 7.83 8.91
C ARG A 19 12.39 8.77 8.39
N TRP A 20 13.52 8.81 9.08
CA TRP A 20 14.64 9.67 8.73
C TRP A 20 15.63 8.89 7.88
N TRP A 21 15.96 9.43 6.70
CA TRP A 21 17.04 8.93 5.87
C TRP A 21 18.30 9.75 6.17
N ASN A 22 19.18 9.19 7.00
CA ASN A 22 20.38 9.89 7.45
C ASN A 22 21.64 9.46 6.68
N GLU A 23 21.67 8.21 6.22
CA GLU A 23 22.86 7.56 5.64
C GLU A 23 22.47 6.56 4.54
N GLY A 24 23.44 6.18 3.71
CA GLY A 24 23.24 5.21 2.62
C GLY A 24 22.53 5.80 1.39
N THR A 25 22.17 4.94 0.43
CA THR A 25 21.44 5.34 -0.77
C THR A 25 19.92 5.34 -0.52
N ILE A 26 19.16 6.06 -1.35
CA ILE A 26 17.70 6.09 -1.23
C ILE A 26 17.09 4.70 -1.47
N GLN A 27 17.74 3.88 -2.30
CA GLN A 27 17.36 2.49 -2.55
C GLN A 27 17.53 1.63 -1.30
N ASN A 28 18.65 1.77 -0.57
CA ASN A 28 18.85 1.06 0.68
C ASN A 28 17.82 1.48 1.73
N PHE A 29 17.52 2.78 1.80
CA PHE A 29 16.48 3.30 2.68
C PHE A 29 15.11 2.75 2.31
N ALA A 30 14.72 2.79 1.04
CA ALA A 30 13.46 2.23 0.56
C ALA A 30 13.36 0.72 0.81
N ALA A 31 14.43 -0.06 0.57
CA ALA A 31 14.47 -1.49 0.84
C ALA A 31 14.35 -1.82 2.35
N SER A 32 14.83 -0.93 3.24
CA SER A 32 14.64 -1.08 4.69
C SER A 32 13.21 -0.79 5.13
N ILE A 33 12.48 0.03 4.36
CA ILE A 33 11.08 0.38 4.62
C ILE A 33 10.13 -0.67 4.04
N PHE A 34 10.44 -1.15 2.84
CA PHE A 34 9.68 -2.15 2.10
C PHE A 34 10.52 -3.43 2.01
N PRO A 35 10.63 -4.23 3.10
CA PRO A 35 11.41 -5.45 3.03
C PRO A 35 10.75 -6.43 2.05
N VAL A 36 11.57 -7.10 1.23
CA VAL A 36 11.10 -8.19 0.38
C VAL A 36 10.52 -9.29 1.27
N GLN A 37 9.20 -9.42 1.27
CA GLN A 37 8.54 -10.52 1.94
C GLN A 37 8.67 -11.73 1.02
N ARG A 38 9.51 -12.70 1.40
CA ARG A 38 9.51 -14.00 0.72
C ARG A 38 8.16 -14.65 0.97
N SER A 39 7.28 -14.65 -0.02
CA SER A 39 5.99 -15.33 0.07
C SER A 39 6.24 -16.82 0.32
N ASN A 40 6.00 -17.27 1.55
CA ASN A 40 6.18 -18.67 1.92
C ASN A 40 4.97 -19.52 1.49
N ARG A 41 4.34 -19.19 0.35
CA ARG A 41 3.09 -19.80 -0.10
C ARG A 41 3.20 -20.21 -1.57
N HIS A 42 3.44 -21.50 -1.77
CA HIS A 42 3.35 -22.18 -3.06
C HIS A 42 1.90 -22.52 -3.47
N ASP A 43 0.89 -22.07 -2.71
CA ASP A 43 -0.51 -22.29 -3.06
C ASP A 43 -1.06 -21.07 -3.81
N VAL A 44 -1.46 -21.31 -5.06
CA VAL A 44 -2.24 -20.35 -5.86
C VAL A 44 -3.60 -20.19 -5.19
N ILE A 45 -3.75 -19.16 -4.36
CA ILE A 45 -5.05 -18.78 -3.81
C ILE A 45 -5.85 -18.13 -4.95
N GLN A 46 -6.87 -18.84 -5.45
CA GLN A 46 -7.84 -18.25 -6.37
C GLN A 46 -8.82 -17.41 -5.56
N LEU A 47 -8.74 -16.09 -5.73
CA LEU A 47 -9.73 -15.16 -5.19
C LEU A 47 -10.98 -15.18 -6.10
N ASP A 48 -12.16 -15.20 -5.49
CA ASP A 48 -13.43 -15.13 -6.22
C ASP A 48 -13.54 -13.79 -6.96
N ARG A 49 -14.32 -13.73 -8.04
CA ARG A 49 -14.60 -12.49 -8.79
C ARG A 49 -15.28 -11.44 -7.92
N ASP A 50 -16.01 -11.90 -6.91
CA ASP A 50 -16.67 -11.03 -5.93
C ASP A 50 -15.70 -10.53 -4.84
N PHE A 51 -14.42 -10.91 -4.87
CA PHE A 51 -13.40 -10.35 -3.99
C PHE A 51 -12.97 -8.97 -4.47
N ASN A 52 -13.75 -7.95 -4.09
CA ASN A 52 -13.46 -6.54 -4.38
C ASN A 52 -13.61 -5.67 -3.12
N ALA A 53 -13.10 -4.43 -3.17
CA ALA A 53 -13.11 -3.53 -2.01
C ALA A 53 -14.52 -3.30 -1.43
N ARG A 54 -15.53 -3.22 -2.29
CA ARG A 54 -16.93 -3.04 -1.86
C ARG A 54 -17.43 -4.26 -1.10
N ASN A 55 -17.14 -5.46 -1.57
CA ASN A 55 -17.60 -6.70 -0.95
C ASN A 55 -16.80 -7.06 0.30
N LEU A 56 -15.55 -6.61 0.44
CA LEU A 56 -14.82 -6.69 1.70
C LEU A 56 -15.56 -5.95 2.83
N ASP A 57 -16.11 -4.78 2.52
CA ASP A 57 -16.91 -3.99 3.46
C ASP A 57 -18.28 -4.67 3.70
N VAL A 58 -19.07 -4.85 2.62
CA VAL A 58 -20.46 -5.30 2.70
C VAL A 58 -20.62 -6.73 3.23
N ILE A 59 -19.72 -7.64 2.83
CA ILE A 59 -19.82 -9.08 3.15
C ILE A 59 -18.80 -9.47 4.22
N GLY A 60 -17.59 -8.93 4.13
CA GLY A 60 -16.48 -9.28 5.01
C GLY A 60 -16.47 -8.57 6.36
N GLY A 61 -17.28 -7.50 6.54
CA GLY A 61 -17.21 -6.66 7.73
C GLY A 61 -15.85 -5.96 7.90
N LEU A 62 -15.07 -5.88 6.82
CA LEU A 62 -13.76 -5.26 6.77
C LEU A 62 -13.89 -3.97 5.96
N LYS A 63 -13.95 -2.84 6.66
CA LYS A 63 -14.06 -1.54 6.02
C LYS A 63 -12.82 -1.28 5.18
N VAL A 64 -13.01 -0.68 4.00
CA VAL A 64 -11.90 -0.31 3.12
C VAL A 64 -11.78 1.19 3.06
N GLU A 65 -10.63 1.73 3.47
CA GLU A 65 -10.31 3.15 3.37
C GLU A 65 -9.12 3.38 2.44
N LEU A 66 -9.25 4.40 1.57
CA LEU A 66 -8.21 4.72 0.60
C LEU A 66 -7.15 5.63 1.23
N THR A 67 -5.88 5.31 0.98
CA THR A 67 -4.73 6.09 1.48
C THR A 67 -3.86 6.60 0.34
N ASN A 68 -3.28 7.78 0.56
CA ASN A 68 -2.26 8.36 -0.32
C ASN A 68 -0.84 7.94 0.09
N ASN A 69 -0.70 7.26 1.22
CA ASN A 69 0.57 6.85 1.77
C ASN A 69 0.78 5.36 1.52
N LEU A 70 1.72 5.03 0.64
CA LEU A 70 2.00 3.66 0.22
C LEU A 70 2.44 2.76 1.38
N LEU A 71 3.01 3.34 2.42
CA LEU A 71 3.37 2.63 3.64
C LEU A 71 2.17 1.99 4.34
N ASP A 72 1.02 2.63 4.26
CA ASP A 72 -0.20 2.19 4.92
C ASP A 72 -0.92 1.12 4.08
N HIS A 73 -0.42 0.75 2.90
CA HIS A 73 -1.08 -0.24 2.06
C HIS A 73 -1.18 -1.60 2.76
N LEU A 74 -2.40 -2.14 2.82
CA LEU A 74 -2.79 -3.36 3.53
C LEU A 74 -2.62 -3.30 5.06
N GLU A 75 -2.39 -2.11 5.62
CA GLU A 75 -2.42 -1.94 7.07
C GLU A 75 -3.84 -2.13 7.58
N VAL A 76 -4.02 -3.03 8.55
CA VAL A 76 -5.28 -3.23 9.24
C VAL A 76 -5.24 -2.47 10.56
N VAL A 77 -6.20 -1.56 10.74
CA VAL A 77 -6.36 -0.74 11.94
C VAL A 77 -7.76 -0.90 12.50
N ASP A 78 -7.90 -0.68 13.80
CA ASP A 78 -9.20 -0.52 14.44
C ASP A 78 -9.51 0.98 14.53
N ILE A 79 -10.60 1.40 13.90
CA ILE A 79 -11.08 2.78 13.89
C ILE A 79 -12.48 2.75 14.49
N GLU A 80 -12.64 3.33 15.68
CA GLU A 80 -13.95 3.44 16.34
C GLU A 80 -14.66 2.07 16.51
N GLY A 81 -13.92 0.97 16.63
CA GLY A 81 -14.45 -0.40 16.73
C GLY A 81 -14.68 -1.10 15.39
N GLU A 82 -14.36 -0.45 14.27
CA GLU A 82 -14.44 -1.02 12.92
C GLU A 82 -13.05 -1.48 12.46
N THR A 83 -12.92 -2.77 12.13
CA THR A 83 -11.71 -3.28 11.49
C THR A 83 -11.63 -2.70 10.07
N THR A 84 -10.60 -1.92 9.82
CA THR A 84 -10.42 -1.18 8.57
C THR A 84 -9.09 -1.54 7.93
N VAL A 85 -9.11 -1.88 6.64
CA VAL A 85 -7.91 -2.05 5.83
C VAL A 85 -7.65 -0.80 4.99
N MET A 86 -6.43 -0.28 5.08
CA MET A 86 -5.98 0.87 4.33
C MET A 86 -5.44 0.44 2.97
N ILE A 87 -5.96 1.01 1.87
CA ILE A 87 -5.59 0.63 0.50
C ILE A 87 -4.99 1.81 -0.25
N PHE A 88 -3.72 1.70 -0.64
CA PHE A 88 -3.09 2.69 -1.50
C PHE A 88 -3.64 2.58 -2.92
N HIS A 89 -4.20 3.66 -3.46
CA HIS A 89 -4.98 3.59 -4.71
C HIS A 89 -4.32 4.24 -5.95
N HIS A 90 -3.14 4.84 -5.83
CA HIS A 90 -2.51 5.54 -6.97
C HIS A 90 -1.79 4.56 -7.90
N ALA A 91 -2.53 3.74 -8.64
CA ALA A 91 -1.95 2.77 -9.58
C ALA A 91 -1.03 3.43 -10.62
N SER A 92 -1.43 4.59 -11.16
CA SER A 92 -0.59 5.34 -12.10
C SER A 92 0.73 5.82 -11.48
N PHE A 93 0.78 6.09 -10.16
CA PHE A 93 2.05 6.39 -9.52
C PHE A 93 3.00 5.17 -9.59
N LEU A 94 2.48 3.97 -9.35
CA LEU A 94 3.25 2.72 -9.39
C LEU A 94 3.71 2.37 -10.81
N ASP A 95 2.84 2.55 -11.81
CA ASP A 95 3.16 2.28 -13.22
C ASP A 95 4.26 3.18 -13.78
N ASN A 96 4.38 4.41 -13.27
CA ASN A 96 5.37 5.40 -13.72
C ASN A 96 6.69 5.37 -12.92
N GLN A 97 6.93 4.35 -12.10
CA GLN A 97 8.20 4.22 -11.39
C GLN A 97 9.29 3.69 -12.35
N GLU A 98 9.98 4.61 -13.03
CA GLU A 98 11.07 4.29 -13.95
C GLU A 98 12.39 3.95 -13.24
N GLN A 99 12.55 4.37 -11.99
CA GLN A 99 13.74 4.14 -11.18
C GLN A 99 13.54 2.92 -10.27
N GLN A 100 14.59 2.09 -10.10
CA GLN A 100 14.65 0.98 -9.13
C GLN A 100 14.73 1.51 -7.69
N LEU A 101 13.76 2.32 -7.27
CA LEU A 101 13.62 2.82 -5.92
C LEU A 101 13.09 1.73 -5.00
N PHE A 102 12.13 0.93 -5.48
CA PHE A 102 11.52 -0.15 -4.74
C PHE A 102 12.27 -1.47 -4.97
N PRO A 103 12.21 -2.41 -4.01
CA PRO A 103 12.74 -3.75 -4.22
C PRO A 103 12.08 -4.43 -5.43
N ASP A 104 12.82 -5.36 -6.03
CA ASP A 104 12.32 -6.17 -7.14
C ASP A 104 11.00 -6.87 -6.77
N GLY A 105 10.04 -6.84 -7.69
CA GLY A 105 8.71 -7.44 -7.51
C GLY A 105 7.71 -6.61 -6.71
N PHE A 106 8.15 -5.65 -5.88
CA PHE A 106 7.26 -4.88 -4.99
C PHE A 106 6.13 -4.17 -5.74
N ILE A 107 6.45 -3.45 -6.81
CA ILE A 107 5.46 -2.72 -7.63
C ILE A 107 4.46 -3.69 -8.25
N TYR A 108 4.96 -4.78 -8.84
CA TYR A 108 4.14 -5.79 -9.48
C TYR A 108 3.16 -6.42 -8.49
N GLU A 109 3.65 -6.86 -7.33
CA GLU A 109 2.83 -7.44 -6.27
C GLU A 109 1.77 -6.47 -5.74
N THR A 110 2.15 -5.20 -5.59
CA THR A 110 1.21 -4.14 -5.17
C THR A 110 0.11 -3.95 -6.21
N LEU A 111 0.46 -3.83 -7.49
CA LEU A 111 -0.53 -3.71 -8.58
C LEU A 111 -1.43 -4.94 -8.68
N GLN A 112 -0.87 -6.15 -8.53
CA GLN A 112 -1.64 -7.40 -8.50
C GLN A 112 -2.62 -7.44 -7.33
N THR A 113 -2.28 -6.83 -6.19
CA THR A 113 -3.19 -6.71 -5.04
C THR A 113 -4.32 -5.72 -5.32
N LEU A 114 -4.05 -4.63 -6.03
CA LEU A 114 -5.07 -3.62 -6.37
C LEU A 114 -6.06 -4.12 -7.42
N ALA A 115 -5.62 -4.95 -8.36
CA ALA A 115 -6.43 -5.43 -9.48
C ALA A 115 -7.77 -6.09 -9.07
N PRO A 116 -7.83 -7.04 -8.11
CA PRO A 116 -9.11 -7.60 -7.66
C PRO A 116 -9.93 -6.61 -6.83
N LEU A 117 -9.28 -5.73 -6.05
CA LEU A 117 -9.95 -4.76 -5.19
C LEU A 117 -10.73 -3.70 -5.97
N PHE A 118 -10.20 -3.27 -7.12
CA PHE A 118 -10.78 -2.25 -7.99
C PHE A 118 -10.99 -2.80 -9.40
N PRO A 119 -12.05 -3.60 -9.61
CA PRO A 119 -12.33 -4.17 -10.92
C PRO A 119 -12.54 -3.04 -11.95
N GLN A 120 -11.91 -3.17 -13.12
CA GLN A 120 -12.16 -2.27 -14.23
C GLN A 120 -13.59 -2.52 -14.75
N ASN A 121 -14.39 -1.47 -14.82
CA ASN A 121 -15.68 -1.54 -15.51
C ASN A 121 -15.42 -1.95 -16.96
N LYS A 122 -16.00 -3.08 -17.38
CA LYS A 122 -16.11 -3.47 -18.79
C LYS A 122 -17.31 -2.80 -19.43
#